data_AF-A0A3D2IGF7-F1
#
_entry.id   AF-A0A3D2IGF7-F1
#
_cell.length_a   1.000
_cell.length_b   1.000
_cell.length_c   1.000
_cell.angle_alpha   90.00
_cell.angle_beta   90.00
_cell.angle_gamma   90.00
#
_symmetry.space_group_name_H-M   'P 1'
#
loop_
_entity.id
_entity.type
_entity.pdbx_description
1 polymer ?
#
loop_
_entity_poly.entity_id
_entity_poly.type
_entity_poly.pdbx_seq_one_letter_code
_entity_poly.pdbx_strand_id
1 'polypeptide(L)'
;DVFIICGIGGSYLGAKAVIDALSPHFGKKGPEILFAGHHMGGKYLEELLNYIKTPKSDGTPKSVYVNVISKSGSTLETALSFRMIREVLDNLYGEGATNRIVCTTSKEGGVLNGLIDEKGYKKFIIPNNVGGRFSVLTPVGLIPIAVAGIDIKTLFYGAVSAFNKYEKDASDILEYAAVRRTLHEKGITVDVFSCFEPELQSFGGWIQQLMGESEGKEGKGIFPAVASFSTDLHSLGQFIQQGTRCLMETFLIVEKQISLIKVNSLEGDHDNLNYLSGKSFHDINTKARIGTTEAHKDGDVPIINLSLSSLNAEVIGELIYF
;
A
#
# COMPACT_ATOMS: atom_id res chain seq x y z
N ASP A 1 20.25 -0.65 9.43
CA ASP A 1 20.20 -1.77 8.47
C ASP A 1 18.78 -2.23 8.24
N VAL A 2 18.02 -2.57 9.28
CA VAL A 2 16.65 -3.08 9.14
C VAL A 2 15.69 -2.28 10.01
N PHE A 3 14.51 -2.00 9.48
CA PHE A 3 13.37 -1.46 10.23
C PHE A 3 12.15 -2.36 10.03
N ILE A 4 11.65 -2.96 11.11
CA ILE A 4 10.49 -3.86 11.07
C ILE A 4 9.24 -3.10 11.46
N ILE A 5 8.22 -3.19 10.63
CA ILE A 5 6.87 -2.72 10.92
C ILE A 5 6.06 -3.93 11.40
N CYS A 6 5.74 -3.97 12.69
CA CYS A 6 4.97 -5.05 13.29
C CYS A 6 3.52 -4.60 13.51
N GLY A 7 2.61 -5.03 12.64
CA GLY A 7 1.21 -4.60 12.64
C GLY A 7 0.41 -5.32 11.54
N ILE A 8 -0.93 -5.25 11.60
CA ILE A 8 -1.83 -5.86 10.62
C ILE A 8 -2.94 -4.89 10.19
N GLY A 9 -3.56 -5.16 9.04
CA GLY A 9 -4.66 -4.37 8.50
C GLY A 9 -4.24 -2.92 8.30
N GLY A 10 -4.94 -1.98 8.96
CA GLY A 10 -4.65 -0.55 8.82
C GLY A 10 -3.30 -0.14 9.40
N SER A 11 -2.73 -0.98 10.27
CA SER A 11 -1.38 -0.81 10.84
C SER A 11 -0.26 -1.34 9.95
N TYR A 12 -0.60 -1.79 8.73
CA TYR A 12 0.29 -2.44 7.77
C TYR A 12 0.08 -1.89 6.35
N LEU A 13 -1.14 -2.01 5.83
CA LEU A 13 -1.46 -1.83 4.42
C LEU A 13 -1.17 -0.41 3.93
N GLY A 14 -1.54 0.62 4.67
CA GLY A 14 -1.31 2.01 4.26
C GLY A 14 0.18 2.36 4.16
N ALA A 15 0.98 1.95 5.15
CA ALA A 15 2.43 2.17 5.11
C ALA A 15 3.07 1.42 3.93
N LYS A 16 2.68 0.14 3.73
CA LYS A 16 3.18 -0.66 2.61
C LYS A 16 2.80 -0.06 1.26
N ALA A 17 1.56 0.37 1.09
CA ALA A 17 1.06 1.03 -0.12
C ALA A 17 1.92 2.24 -0.50
N VAL A 18 2.17 3.16 0.44
CA VAL A 18 2.97 4.36 0.17
C VAL A 18 4.45 4.03 -0.06
N ILE A 19 5.01 3.10 0.73
CA ILE A 19 6.42 2.72 0.59
C ILE A 19 6.67 2.06 -0.77
N ASP A 20 5.81 1.15 -1.20
CA ASP A 20 5.94 0.48 -2.49
C ASP A 20 5.69 1.46 -3.66
N ALA A 21 4.77 2.41 -3.50
CA ALA A 21 4.47 3.40 -4.52
C ALA A 21 5.62 4.38 -4.79
N LEU A 22 6.40 4.72 -3.77
CA LEU A 22 7.37 5.82 -3.83
C LEU A 22 8.83 5.41 -3.64
N SER A 23 9.08 4.14 -3.32
CA SER A 23 10.44 3.61 -3.21
C SER A 23 10.88 2.94 -4.51
N PRO A 24 12.17 3.02 -4.87
CA PRO A 24 12.70 2.20 -5.95
C PRO A 24 12.47 0.70 -5.70
N HIS A 25 12.13 -0.06 -6.75
CA HIS A 25 12.03 -1.53 -6.67
C HIS A 25 13.33 -2.18 -6.23
N PHE A 26 14.46 -1.63 -6.68
CA PHE A 26 15.81 -2.14 -6.42
C PHE A 26 16.73 -1.03 -5.90
N GLY A 27 17.72 -1.39 -5.10
CA GLY A 27 18.74 -0.45 -4.62
C GLY A 27 18.18 0.63 -3.69
N LYS A 28 17.19 0.29 -2.86
CA LYS A 28 16.61 1.18 -1.85
C LYS A 28 17.72 1.78 -0.97
N LYS A 29 17.66 3.10 -0.75
CA LYS A 29 18.56 3.81 0.17
C LYS A 29 17.96 3.81 1.57
N GLY A 30 18.81 3.70 2.58
CA GLY A 30 18.37 3.64 3.97
C GLY A 30 18.15 2.21 4.47
N PRO A 31 17.42 2.02 5.58
CA PRO A 31 17.18 0.68 6.10
C PRO A 31 16.25 -0.13 5.20
N GLU A 32 16.46 -1.44 5.17
CA GLU A 32 15.50 -2.37 4.63
C GLU A 32 14.23 -2.35 5.47
N ILE A 33 13.09 -2.11 4.84
CA ILE A 33 11.78 -2.11 5.48
C ILE A 33 11.20 -3.51 5.39
N LEU A 34 11.01 -4.15 6.54
CA LEU A 34 10.41 -5.47 6.66
C LEU A 34 9.09 -5.37 7.42
N PHE A 35 8.24 -6.37 7.24
CA PHE A 35 6.93 -6.44 7.88
C PHE A 35 6.82 -7.69 8.75
N ALA A 36 6.14 -7.60 9.88
CA ALA A 36 5.85 -8.73 10.75
C ALA A 36 4.47 -8.58 11.38
N GLY A 37 3.94 -9.64 11.97
CA GLY A 37 2.66 -9.56 12.68
C GLY A 37 1.45 -9.21 11.82
N HIS A 38 1.55 -9.36 10.49
CA HIS A 38 0.47 -9.17 9.51
C HIS A 38 -0.16 -10.49 9.02
N HIS A 39 0.29 -11.62 9.58
CA HIS A 39 -0.25 -12.97 9.38
C HIS A 39 0.32 -13.94 10.43
N MET A 40 -0.17 -15.18 10.48
CA MET A 40 0.29 -16.23 11.41
C MET A 40 1.22 -17.29 10.80
N GLY A 41 1.81 -17.03 9.63
CA GLY A 41 2.76 -17.94 8.98
C GLY A 41 4.05 -18.13 9.80
N GLY A 42 4.14 -19.23 10.56
CA GLY A 42 5.28 -19.52 11.44
C GLY A 42 6.63 -19.62 10.71
N LYS A 43 6.64 -20.22 9.52
CA LYS A 43 7.85 -20.32 8.66
C LYS A 43 8.40 -18.94 8.30
N TYR A 44 7.53 -18.01 7.90
CA TYR A 44 7.94 -16.64 7.60
C TYR A 44 8.57 -15.97 8.82
N LEU A 45 7.94 -16.10 10.00
CA LEU A 45 8.46 -15.51 11.22
C LEU A 45 9.82 -16.11 11.59
N GLU A 46 9.99 -17.43 11.50
CA GLU A 46 11.27 -18.10 11.73
C GLU A 46 12.37 -17.57 10.79
N GLU A 47 12.09 -17.50 9.49
CA GLU A 47 13.02 -16.97 8.48
C GLU A 47 13.38 -15.50 8.76
N LEU A 48 12.40 -14.66 9.11
CA LEU A 48 12.63 -13.27 9.49
C LEU A 48 13.53 -13.16 10.74
N LEU A 49 13.23 -13.92 11.79
CA LEU A 49 14.03 -13.91 13.03
C LEU A 49 15.45 -14.38 12.76
N ASN A 50 15.63 -15.42 11.93
CA ASN A 50 16.95 -15.88 11.52
C ASN A 50 17.68 -14.82 10.70
N TYR A 51 16.99 -14.18 9.75
CA TYR A 51 17.57 -13.12 8.92
C TYR A 51 18.11 -11.94 9.75
N ILE A 52 17.37 -11.47 10.76
CA ILE A 52 17.83 -10.35 11.60
C ILE A 52 18.94 -10.73 12.58
N LYS A 53 19.04 -12.01 12.97
CA LYS A 53 20.16 -12.56 13.76
C LYS A 53 21.43 -12.71 12.92
N THR A 54 21.30 -13.01 11.63
CA THR A 54 22.45 -13.22 10.74
C THR A 54 23.28 -11.94 10.63
N PRO A 55 24.58 -11.96 10.95
CA PRO A 55 25.46 -10.79 10.81
C PRO A 55 25.55 -10.29 9.36
N LYS A 56 26.08 -9.08 9.20
CA LYS A 56 26.48 -8.55 7.90
C LYS A 56 27.68 -9.33 7.34
N SER A 57 27.99 -9.13 6.06
CA SER A 57 29.14 -9.78 5.38
C SER A 57 30.49 -9.47 6.03
N ASP A 58 30.60 -8.33 6.72
CA ASP A 58 31.78 -7.92 7.50
C ASP A 58 31.87 -8.58 8.89
N GLY A 59 30.92 -9.47 9.24
CA GLY A 59 30.85 -10.16 10.52
C GLY A 59 30.20 -9.35 11.65
N THR A 60 29.86 -8.08 11.42
CA THR A 60 29.25 -7.24 12.47
C THR A 60 27.72 -7.45 12.55
N PRO A 61 27.10 -7.32 13.75
CA PRO A 61 25.65 -7.43 13.88
C PRO A 61 24.91 -6.41 13.01
N LYS A 62 23.76 -6.81 12.46
CA LYS A 62 22.84 -5.85 11.84
C LYS A 62 22.35 -4.87 12.90
N SER A 63 22.11 -3.61 12.53
CA SER A 63 21.36 -2.65 13.34
C SER A 63 19.87 -2.72 13.00
N VAL A 64 19.08 -3.28 13.91
CA VAL A 64 17.64 -3.53 13.77
C VAL A 64 16.85 -2.59 14.67
N TYR A 65 15.75 -2.06 14.13
CA TYR A 65 14.74 -1.26 14.83
C TYR A 65 13.35 -1.81 14.52
N VAL A 66 12.41 -1.64 15.45
CA VAL A 66 11.05 -2.15 15.31
C VAL A 66 10.05 -1.07 15.70
N ASN A 67 9.04 -0.85 14.86
CA ASN A 67 7.83 -0.14 15.24
C ASN A 67 6.68 -1.14 15.39
N VAL A 68 6.22 -1.36 16.63
CA VAL A 68 5.03 -2.16 16.91
C VAL A 68 3.80 -1.25 16.90
N ILE A 69 2.84 -1.56 16.04
CA ILE A 69 1.68 -0.74 15.76
C ILE A 69 0.41 -1.53 16.07
N SER A 70 -0.26 -1.19 17.16
CA SER A 70 -1.55 -1.77 17.52
C SER A 70 -2.29 -0.84 18.47
N LYS A 71 -3.52 -0.46 18.12
CA LYS A 71 -4.36 0.43 18.95
C LYS A 71 -4.75 -0.23 20.28
N SER A 72 -5.08 -1.52 20.28
CA SER A 72 -5.41 -2.26 21.51
C SER A 72 -4.18 -2.85 22.21
N GLY A 73 -3.10 -3.08 21.45
CA GLY A 73 -1.93 -3.85 21.90
C GLY A 73 -2.16 -5.36 21.98
N SER A 74 -3.40 -5.82 21.80
CA SER A 74 -3.83 -7.20 21.99
C SER A 74 -4.18 -7.93 20.69
N THR A 75 -3.99 -7.28 19.55
CA THR A 75 -4.13 -7.92 18.23
C THR A 75 -3.21 -9.13 18.15
N LEU A 76 -3.78 -10.33 17.99
CA LEU A 76 -3.10 -11.61 18.23
C LEU A 76 -1.82 -11.76 17.41
N GLU A 77 -1.90 -11.51 16.10
CA GLU A 77 -0.82 -11.67 15.14
C GLU A 77 0.36 -10.74 15.46
N THR A 78 0.03 -9.48 15.75
CA THR A 78 1.01 -8.44 16.12
C THR A 78 1.63 -8.73 17.48
N ALA A 79 0.83 -9.07 18.49
CA ALA A 79 1.32 -9.30 19.85
C ALA A 79 2.25 -10.53 19.93
N LEU A 80 1.91 -11.61 19.23
CA LEU A 80 2.76 -12.81 19.19
C LEU A 80 4.05 -12.56 18.41
N SER A 81 3.98 -11.94 17.23
CA SER A 81 5.18 -11.62 16.46
C SER A 81 6.10 -10.66 17.23
N PHE A 82 5.53 -9.63 17.88
CA PHE A 82 6.30 -8.70 18.68
C PHE A 82 6.96 -9.37 19.89
N ARG A 83 6.30 -10.33 20.55
CA ARG A 83 6.91 -11.11 21.64
C ARG A 83 8.19 -11.80 21.18
N MET A 84 8.15 -12.49 20.04
CA MET A 84 9.30 -13.21 19.50
C MET A 84 10.41 -12.27 19.02
N ILE A 85 10.04 -11.19 18.34
CA ILE A 85 11.01 -10.20 17.86
C ILE A 85 11.71 -9.50 19.02
N ARG A 86 10.97 -9.12 20.06
CA ARG A 86 11.51 -8.48 21.25
C ARG A 86 12.52 -9.37 21.95
N GLU A 87 12.23 -10.66 22.11
CA GLU A 87 13.19 -11.61 22.68
C GLU A 87 14.51 -11.66 21.89
N VAL A 88 14.44 -11.64 20.55
CA VAL A 88 15.64 -11.56 19.71
C VAL A 88 16.39 -10.24 19.90
N LEU A 89 15.69 -9.11 19.97
CA LEU A 89 16.33 -7.81 20.21
C LEU A 89 17.00 -7.73 21.59
N ASP A 90 16.33 -8.24 22.63
CA ASP A 90 16.86 -8.29 24.00
C ASP A 90 18.15 -9.14 24.03
N ASN A 91 18.17 -10.29 23.33
CA ASN A 91 19.36 -11.14 23.22
C ASN A 91 20.50 -10.50 22.40
N LEU A 92 20.18 -9.74 21.35
CA LEU A 92 21.18 -9.11 20.48
C LEU A 92 21.79 -7.84 21.07
N TYR A 93 21.02 -7.06 21.84
CA TYR A 93 21.40 -5.70 22.24
C TYR A 93 21.36 -5.46 23.75
N GLY A 94 20.87 -6.40 24.57
CA GLY A 94 20.71 -6.23 26.01
C GLY A 94 19.90 -4.98 26.34
N GLU A 95 20.41 -4.13 27.23
CA GLU A 95 19.79 -2.85 27.60
C GLU A 95 19.57 -1.89 26.42
N GLY A 96 20.36 -2.04 25.34
CA GLY A 96 20.21 -1.25 24.12
C GLY A 96 18.94 -1.57 23.32
N ALA A 97 18.25 -2.67 23.62
CA ALA A 97 17.02 -3.08 22.93
C ALA A 97 15.88 -2.06 23.13
N THR A 98 15.78 -1.44 24.30
CA THR A 98 14.73 -0.45 24.61
C THR A 98 14.72 0.73 23.64
N ASN A 99 15.90 1.24 23.28
CA ASN A 99 16.04 2.37 22.36
C ASN A 99 15.77 1.99 20.89
N ARG A 100 15.59 0.70 20.60
CA ARG A 100 15.35 0.16 19.26
C ARG A 100 13.89 -0.20 19.01
N ILE A 101 13.05 -0.13 20.04
CA ILE A 101 11.63 -0.41 19.98
C ILE A 101 10.85 0.90 20.09
N VAL A 102 10.02 1.13 19.08
CA VAL A 102 9.04 2.20 19.04
C VAL A 102 7.64 1.58 19.07
N CYS A 103 6.74 2.16 19.83
CA CYS A 103 5.35 1.72 19.93
C CYS A 103 4.41 2.79 19.42
N THR A 104 3.54 2.44 18.47
CA THR A 104 2.47 3.30 17.97
C THR A 104 1.13 2.71 18.41
N THR A 105 0.50 3.32 19.42
CA THR A 105 -0.66 2.75 20.11
C THR A 105 -1.64 3.83 20.60
N SER A 106 -2.73 3.44 21.26
CA SER A 106 -3.67 4.41 21.85
C SER A 106 -2.96 5.31 22.87
N LYS A 107 -3.49 6.52 23.09
CA LYS A 107 -2.95 7.43 24.11
C LYS A 107 -2.98 6.80 25.50
N GLU A 108 -4.07 6.12 25.84
CA GLU A 108 -4.32 5.50 27.14
C GLU A 108 -5.01 4.15 26.92
N GLY A 109 -4.99 3.28 27.94
CA GLY A 109 -5.60 1.94 27.90
C GLY A 109 -4.88 0.95 26.97
N GLY A 110 -5.33 -0.30 26.91
CA GLY A 110 -4.68 -1.34 26.10
C GLY A 110 -3.39 -1.89 26.71
N VAL A 111 -3.06 -3.13 26.35
CA VAL A 111 -1.98 -3.89 26.99
C VAL A 111 -0.59 -3.39 26.63
N LEU A 112 -0.44 -2.78 25.45
CA LEU A 112 0.84 -2.25 24.98
C LEU A 112 1.29 -1.03 25.80
N ASN A 113 0.34 -0.25 26.36
CA ASN A 113 0.68 0.88 27.22
C ASN A 113 1.34 0.45 28.53
N GLY A 114 0.84 -0.61 29.18
CA GLY A 114 1.50 -1.14 30.38
C GLY A 114 2.93 -1.61 30.10
N LEU A 115 3.18 -2.20 28.93
CA LEU A 115 4.52 -2.62 28.53
C LEU A 115 5.44 -1.43 28.21
N ILE A 116 4.90 -0.37 27.61
CA ILE A 116 5.64 0.88 27.38
C ILE A 116 6.08 1.49 28.72
N ASP A 117 5.18 1.54 29.69
CA ASP A 117 5.48 2.08 31.03
C ASP A 117 6.53 1.23 31.77
N GLU A 118 6.46 -0.10 31.63
CA GLU A 118 7.44 -1.03 32.23
C GLU A 118 8.82 -0.92 31.59
N LYS A 119 8.89 -0.85 30.25
CA LYS A 119 10.15 -0.95 29.50
C LYS A 119 10.75 0.38 29.06
N GLY A 120 10.00 1.47 29.15
CA GLY A 120 10.44 2.80 28.71
C GLY A 120 10.53 2.97 27.19
N TYR A 121 9.69 2.25 26.42
CA TYR A 121 9.71 2.36 24.96
C TYR A 121 9.24 3.73 24.46
N LYS A 122 9.80 4.19 23.33
CA LYS A 122 9.34 5.42 22.70
C LYS A 122 7.91 5.23 22.17
N LYS A 123 7.00 6.15 22.50
CA LYS A 123 5.59 6.06 22.13
C LYS A 123 5.15 7.13 21.15
N PHE A 124 4.32 6.73 20.19
CA PHE A 124 3.51 7.61 19.35
C PHE A 124 2.03 7.24 19.47
N ILE A 125 1.16 8.22 19.22
CA ILE A 125 -0.26 8.11 19.51
C ILE A 125 -1.06 7.89 18.23
N ILE A 126 -1.91 6.86 18.25
CA ILE A 126 -3.01 6.68 17.31
C ILE A 126 -4.21 7.49 17.84
N PRO A 127 -4.73 8.48 17.09
CA PRO A 127 -5.89 9.25 17.53
C PRO A 127 -7.11 8.36 17.81
N ASN A 128 -7.83 8.65 18.90
CA ASN A 128 -8.95 7.81 19.34
C ASN A 128 -10.09 7.77 18.32
N ASN A 129 -10.36 8.89 17.64
CA ASN A 129 -11.40 9.06 16.63
C ASN A 129 -10.99 8.60 15.22
N VAL A 130 -9.76 8.08 15.05
CA VAL A 130 -9.31 7.55 13.76
C VAL A 130 -9.35 6.02 13.80
N GLY A 131 -10.10 5.43 12.86
CA GLY A 131 -10.17 3.99 12.64
C GLY A 131 -8.92 3.47 11.92
N GLY A 132 -8.61 2.19 12.08
CA GLY A 132 -7.36 1.59 11.56
C GLY A 132 -7.14 1.81 10.06
N ARG A 133 -8.13 1.50 9.22
CA ARG A 133 -8.03 1.65 7.75
C ARG A 133 -7.86 3.11 7.28
N PHE A 134 -8.22 4.09 8.11
CA PHE A 134 -8.07 5.53 7.85
C PHE A 134 -6.79 6.12 8.47
N SER A 135 -5.93 5.31 9.08
CA SER A 135 -4.84 5.81 9.94
C SER A 135 -3.50 6.07 9.25
N VAL A 136 -3.40 5.89 7.92
CA VAL A 136 -2.13 6.00 7.19
C VAL A 136 -1.44 7.37 7.34
N LEU A 137 -2.20 8.46 7.43
CA LEU A 137 -1.67 9.82 7.64
C LEU A 137 -1.47 10.19 9.12
N THR A 138 -1.57 9.21 10.02
CA THR A 138 -1.21 9.35 11.44
C THR A 138 0.18 8.76 11.67
N PRO A 139 0.74 8.77 12.90
CA PRO A 139 2.01 8.09 13.17
C PRO A 139 2.07 6.62 12.74
N VAL A 140 0.91 5.96 12.56
CA VAL A 140 0.81 4.59 12.01
C VAL A 140 1.53 4.46 10.67
N GLY A 141 1.25 5.34 9.70
CA GLY A 141 1.94 5.31 8.40
C GLY A 141 3.13 6.28 8.34
N LEU A 142 3.02 7.47 8.94
CA LEU A 142 4.04 8.51 8.77
C LEU A 142 5.42 8.11 9.33
N ILE A 143 5.49 7.34 10.42
CA ILE A 143 6.78 6.87 10.95
C ILE A 143 7.47 5.92 9.96
N PRO A 144 6.85 4.78 9.57
CA PRO A 144 7.50 3.86 8.64
C PRO A 144 7.80 4.51 7.27
N ILE A 145 6.92 5.37 6.76
CA ILE A 145 7.14 6.09 5.50
C ILE A 145 8.36 7.02 5.60
N ALA A 146 8.51 7.76 6.71
CA ALA A 146 9.68 8.60 6.92
C ALA A 146 10.99 7.79 7.03
N VAL A 147 10.95 6.62 7.68
CA VAL A 147 12.12 5.74 7.79
C VAL A 147 12.53 5.15 6.43
N ALA A 148 11.57 4.94 5.52
CA ALA A 148 11.83 4.57 4.13
C ALA A 148 12.45 5.72 3.30
N GLY A 149 12.65 6.91 3.87
CA GLY A 149 13.26 8.06 3.20
C GLY A 149 12.30 8.90 2.37
N ILE A 150 10.99 8.68 2.50
CA ILE A 150 9.96 9.43 1.78
C ILE A 150 9.64 10.73 2.53
N ASP A 151 9.46 11.83 1.79
CA ASP A 151 9.09 13.13 2.36
C ASP A 151 7.63 13.14 2.84
N ILE A 152 7.46 12.81 4.11
CA ILE A 152 6.16 12.78 4.78
C ILE A 152 5.52 14.16 4.93
N LYS A 153 6.27 15.26 4.86
CA LYS A 153 5.67 16.60 4.92
C LYS A 153 4.94 16.88 3.62
N THR A 154 5.59 16.65 2.50
CA THR A 154 4.99 16.78 1.17
C THR A 154 3.79 15.84 1.03
N LEU A 155 3.90 14.58 1.47
CA LEU A 155 2.78 13.64 1.53
C LEU A 155 1.59 14.19 2.33
N PHE A 156 1.84 14.64 3.56
CA PHE A 156 0.78 15.11 4.45
C PHE A 156 0.11 16.39 3.90
N TYR A 157 0.88 17.33 3.36
CA TYR A 157 0.33 18.55 2.80
C TYR A 157 -0.40 18.35 1.48
N GLY A 158 -0.07 17.31 0.70
CA GLY A 158 -0.90 16.85 -0.43
C GLY A 158 -2.29 16.44 0.04
N ALA A 159 -2.40 15.63 1.10
CA ALA A 159 -3.69 15.27 1.68
C ALA A 159 -4.46 16.48 2.23
N VAL A 160 -3.77 17.45 2.83
CA VAL A 160 -4.38 18.72 3.29
C VAL A 160 -4.87 19.56 2.10
N SER A 161 -4.17 19.55 0.97
CA SER A 161 -4.61 20.19 -0.27
C SER A 161 -5.93 19.59 -0.75
N ALA A 162 -6.01 18.26 -0.84
CA ALA A 162 -7.23 17.54 -1.19
C ALA A 162 -8.38 17.81 -0.20
N PHE A 163 -8.11 17.79 1.11
CA PHE A 163 -9.08 18.19 2.15
C PHE A 163 -9.67 19.58 1.86
N ASN A 164 -8.82 20.59 1.68
CA ASN A 164 -9.26 21.96 1.45
C ASN A 164 -9.99 22.14 0.11
N LYS A 165 -9.66 21.33 -0.90
CA LYS A 165 -10.38 21.29 -2.18
C LYS A 165 -11.80 20.79 -1.95
N TYR A 166 -11.98 19.64 -1.30
CA TYR A 166 -13.29 19.01 -1.13
C TYR A 166 -14.19 19.71 -0.11
N GLU A 167 -13.63 20.41 0.87
CA GLU A 167 -14.40 21.31 1.74
C GLU A 167 -15.02 22.49 0.98
N LYS A 168 -14.37 22.95 -0.11
CA LYS A 168 -14.90 24.02 -0.97
C LYS A 168 -15.87 23.46 -2.00
N ASP A 169 -15.51 22.35 -2.61
CA ASP A 169 -16.29 21.69 -3.65
C ASP A 169 -16.10 20.16 -3.59
N ALA A 170 -17.11 19.46 -3.10
CA ALA A 170 -17.13 18.01 -2.97
C ALA A 170 -17.62 17.29 -4.24
N SER A 171 -17.84 18.00 -5.36
CA SER A 171 -18.48 17.43 -6.56
C SER A 171 -17.77 16.16 -7.05
N ASP A 172 -16.43 16.14 -7.12
CA ASP A 172 -15.68 14.97 -7.60
C ASP A 172 -15.87 13.72 -6.72
N ILE A 173 -15.78 13.88 -5.39
CA ILE A 173 -15.93 12.74 -4.45
C ILE A 173 -17.39 12.27 -4.37
N LEU A 174 -18.35 13.19 -4.50
CA LEU A 174 -19.77 12.88 -4.53
C LEU A 174 -20.15 12.19 -5.83
N GLU A 175 -19.59 12.61 -6.96
CA GLU A 175 -19.78 11.96 -8.26
C GLU A 175 -19.25 10.54 -8.22
N TYR A 176 -18.00 10.33 -7.76
CA TYR A 176 -17.42 9.00 -7.60
C TYR A 176 -18.30 8.09 -6.73
N ALA A 177 -18.70 8.56 -5.54
CA ALA A 177 -19.57 7.80 -4.65
C ALA A 177 -20.96 7.52 -5.26
N ALA A 178 -21.56 8.50 -5.95
CA ALA A 178 -22.88 8.37 -6.57
C ALA A 178 -22.86 7.41 -7.75
N VAL A 179 -21.82 7.44 -8.60
CA VAL A 179 -21.65 6.51 -9.72
C VAL A 179 -21.53 5.09 -9.21
N ARG A 180 -20.63 4.84 -8.25
CA ARG A 180 -20.46 3.50 -7.65
C ARG A 180 -21.75 2.96 -7.04
N ARG A 181 -22.46 3.80 -6.29
CA ARG A 181 -23.75 3.43 -5.71
C ARG A 181 -24.81 3.13 -6.79
N THR A 182 -24.90 3.96 -7.82
CA THR A 182 -25.87 3.78 -8.90
C THR A 182 -25.60 2.49 -9.68
N LEU A 183 -24.32 2.17 -9.93
CA LEU A 183 -23.92 0.91 -10.55
C LEU A 183 -24.26 -0.28 -9.66
N HIS A 184 -24.05 -0.15 -8.34
CA HIS A 184 -24.43 -1.19 -7.38
C HIS A 184 -25.93 -1.48 -7.39
N GLU A 185 -26.77 -0.43 -7.40
CA GLU A 185 -28.23 -0.55 -7.51
C GLU A 185 -28.67 -1.21 -8.83
N LYS A 186 -27.82 -1.17 -9.87
CA LYS A 186 -28.01 -1.85 -11.16
C LYS A 186 -27.45 -3.28 -11.20
N GLY A 187 -26.96 -3.81 -10.08
CA GLY A 187 -26.49 -5.20 -9.98
C GLY A 187 -24.98 -5.38 -10.14
N ILE A 188 -24.19 -4.31 -10.20
CA ILE A 188 -22.74 -4.42 -10.06
C ILE A 188 -22.40 -4.77 -8.60
N THR A 189 -21.67 -5.85 -8.40
CA THR A 189 -21.33 -6.36 -7.07
C THR A 189 -19.82 -6.45 -6.85
N VAL A 190 -19.01 -6.20 -7.88
CA VAL A 190 -17.55 -6.21 -7.82
C VAL A 190 -17.00 -4.90 -8.40
N ASP A 191 -16.03 -4.31 -7.70
CA ASP A 191 -15.21 -3.19 -8.19
C ASP A 191 -13.78 -3.69 -8.32
N VAL A 192 -13.26 -3.78 -9.53
CA VAL A 192 -11.88 -4.19 -9.78
C VAL A 192 -11.02 -2.93 -9.83
N PHE A 193 -10.22 -2.71 -8.79
CA PHE A 193 -9.24 -1.65 -8.74
C PHE A 193 -8.00 -2.08 -9.52
N SER A 194 -7.79 -1.45 -10.67
CA SER A 194 -6.78 -1.83 -11.65
C SER A 194 -5.69 -0.76 -11.75
N CYS A 195 -4.42 -1.16 -11.82
CA CYS A 195 -3.31 -0.25 -12.13
C CYS A 195 -2.38 -0.88 -13.17
N PHE A 196 -1.67 -0.06 -13.95
CA PHE A 196 -0.67 -0.54 -14.91
C PHE A 196 0.77 -0.42 -14.40
N GLU A 197 0.91 0.25 -13.25
CA GLU A 197 2.15 0.50 -12.55
C GLU A 197 2.28 -0.49 -11.39
N PRO A 198 3.32 -1.37 -11.38
CA PRO A 198 3.52 -2.32 -10.28
C PRO A 198 3.73 -1.62 -8.93
N GLU A 199 4.20 -0.37 -8.93
CA GLU A 199 4.32 0.50 -7.76
C GLU A 199 2.99 0.67 -7.01
N LEU A 200 1.85 0.64 -7.72
CA LEU A 200 0.53 0.85 -7.14
C LEU A 200 -0.18 -0.45 -6.72
N GLN A 201 0.43 -1.62 -6.91
CA GLN A 201 -0.19 -2.90 -6.57
C GLN A 201 -0.58 -2.97 -5.07
N SER A 202 0.31 -2.54 -4.18
CA SER A 202 0.03 -2.51 -2.73
C SER A 202 -1.03 -1.47 -2.35
N PHE A 203 -1.24 -0.43 -3.16
CA PHE A 203 -2.34 0.52 -2.98
C PHE A 203 -3.70 -0.17 -3.16
N GLY A 204 -3.81 -1.08 -4.12
CA GLY A 204 -4.99 -1.93 -4.28
C GLY A 204 -5.34 -2.65 -2.98
N GLY A 205 -4.37 -3.28 -2.32
CA GLY A 205 -4.59 -3.96 -1.04
C GLY A 205 -5.08 -3.03 0.09
N TRP A 206 -4.61 -1.79 0.13
CA TRP A 206 -5.13 -0.78 1.07
C TRP A 206 -6.56 -0.36 0.73
N ILE A 207 -6.87 -0.13 -0.54
CA ILE A 207 -8.24 0.20 -1.01
C ILE A 207 -9.21 -0.96 -0.70
N GLN A 208 -8.78 -2.21 -0.89
CA GLN A 208 -9.60 -3.37 -0.53
C GLN A 208 -10.04 -3.34 0.93
N GLN A 209 -9.12 -3.01 1.83
CA GLN A 209 -9.47 -2.84 3.24
C GLN A 209 -10.39 -1.63 3.46
N LEU A 210 -10.06 -0.49 2.86
CA LEU A 210 -10.81 0.76 2.99
C LEU A 210 -12.28 0.56 2.64
N MET A 211 -12.54 -0.01 1.46
CA MET A 211 -13.87 -0.21 0.92
C MET A 211 -14.56 -1.40 1.58
N GLY A 212 -13.89 -2.55 1.64
CA GLY A 212 -14.47 -3.80 2.13
C GLY A 212 -14.91 -3.73 3.60
N GLU A 213 -14.08 -3.13 4.48
CA GLU A 213 -14.46 -3.00 5.89
C GLU A 213 -15.48 -1.88 6.15
N SER A 214 -15.57 -0.88 5.26
CA SER A 214 -16.50 0.25 5.40
C SER A 214 -17.90 -0.09 4.87
N GLU A 215 -17.98 -0.66 3.67
CA GLU A 215 -19.22 -0.90 2.94
C GLU A 215 -19.77 -2.32 3.16
N GLY A 216 -18.91 -3.29 3.48
CA GLY A 216 -19.27 -4.70 3.73
C GLY A 216 -20.01 -4.91 5.05
N LYS A 217 -21.27 -4.48 5.13
CA LYS A 217 -22.11 -4.51 6.34
C LYS A 217 -23.51 -5.00 6.01
N GLU A 218 -24.14 -5.71 6.95
CA GLU A 218 -25.56 -6.08 6.87
C GLU A 218 -25.93 -6.84 5.57
N GLY A 219 -25.00 -7.65 5.04
CA GLY A 219 -25.19 -8.38 3.80
C GLY A 219 -25.16 -7.51 2.53
N LYS A 220 -24.61 -6.29 2.60
CA LYS A 220 -24.47 -5.34 1.49
C LYS A 220 -22.99 -5.00 1.24
N GLY A 221 -22.75 -4.27 0.16
CA GLY A 221 -21.45 -3.73 -0.21
C GLY A 221 -21.02 -4.18 -1.61
N ILE A 222 -20.10 -3.43 -2.20
CA ILE A 222 -19.41 -3.83 -3.42
C ILE A 222 -18.13 -4.55 -3.00
N PHE A 223 -17.87 -5.73 -3.57
CA PHE A 223 -16.67 -6.49 -3.30
C PHE A 223 -15.45 -5.83 -4.00
N PRO A 224 -14.45 -5.33 -3.25
CA PRO A 224 -13.28 -4.71 -3.85
C PRO A 224 -12.27 -5.78 -4.28
N ALA A 225 -12.13 -5.98 -5.58
CA ALA A 225 -11.07 -6.78 -6.19
C ALA A 225 -9.91 -5.89 -6.63
N VAL A 226 -8.74 -6.50 -6.87
CA VAL A 226 -7.54 -5.79 -7.35
C VAL A 226 -6.96 -6.55 -8.52
N ALA A 227 -6.49 -5.82 -9.53
CA ALA A 227 -5.76 -6.37 -10.65
C ALA A 227 -4.53 -5.51 -10.97
N SER A 228 -3.39 -6.13 -11.23
CA SER A 228 -2.17 -5.47 -11.67
C SER A 228 -1.95 -5.76 -13.14
N PHE A 229 -2.13 -4.77 -14.00
CA PHE A 229 -1.98 -4.88 -15.44
C PHE A 229 -0.58 -4.46 -15.90
N SER A 230 -0.09 -4.96 -17.05
CA SER A 230 -0.75 -5.92 -17.94
C SER A 230 -0.75 -7.38 -17.45
N THR A 231 -0.07 -7.70 -16.34
CA THR A 231 0.07 -9.08 -15.82
C THR A 231 -1.26 -9.80 -15.68
N ASP A 232 -2.24 -9.19 -15.01
CA ASP A 232 -3.53 -9.83 -14.76
C ASP A 232 -4.50 -9.81 -15.95
N LEU A 233 -4.15 -9.16 -17.06
CA LEU A 233 -4.84 -9.40 -18.33
C LEU A 233 -4.62 -10.84 -18.80
N HIS A 234 -3.52 -11.47 -18.38
CA HIS A 234 -3.18 -12.85 -18.67
C HIS A 234 -3.64 -13.84 -17.59
N SER A 235 -4.48 -13.41 -16.65
CA SER A 235 -5.09 -14.27 -15.62
C SER A 235 -6.59 -14.00 -15.50
N LEU A 236 -6.97 -12.75 -15.26
CA LEU A 236 -8.34 -12.25 -15.06
C LEU A 236 -8.93 -11.59 -16.30
N GLY A 237 -8.11 -11.17 -17.28
CA GLY A 237 -8.57 -10.43 -18.46
C GLY A 237 -9.72 -11.10 -19.21
N GLN A 238 -9.69 -12.42 -19.39
CA GLN A 238 -10.78 -13.16 -20.03
C GLN A 238 -12.10 -13.07 -19.25
N PHE A 239 -12.06 -13.12 -17.92
CA PHE A 239 -13.25 -12.99 -17.08
C PHE A 239 -13.76 -11.55 -17.07
N ILE A 240 -12.85 -10.57 -17.00
CA ILE A 240 -13.23 -9.15 -17.07
C ILE A 240 -13.90 -8.85 -18.41
N GLN A 241 -13.37 -9.36 -19.52
CA GLN A 241 -13.90 -9.13 -20.85
C GLN A 241 -15.23 -9.87 -21.14
N GLN A 242 -15.36 -11.14 -20.77
CA GLN A 242 -16.48 -12.00 -21.21
C GLN A 242 -17.15 -12.82 -20.10
N GLY A 243 -16.74 -12.65 -18.84
CA GLY A 243 -17.37 -13.29 -17.68
C GLY A 243 -18.72 -12.65 -17.31
N THR A 244 -19.24 -12.97 -16.13
CA THR A 244 -20.50 -12.38 -15.63
C THR A 244 -20.41 -10.84 -15.55
N ARG A 245 -21.41 -10.13 -16.08
CA ARG A 245 -21.49 -8.66 -16.09
C ARG A 245 -21.97 -8.10 -14.74
N CYS A 246 -21.23 -8.44 -13.69
CA CYS A 246 -21.48 -7.98 -12.31
C CYS A 246 -20.32 -7.14 -11.77
N LEU A 247 -19.40 -6.71 -12.63
CA LEU A 247 -18.20 -5.97 -12.25
C LEU A 247 -18.13 -4.61 -12.95
N MET A 248 -17.53 -3.65 -12.26
CA MET A 248 -16.98 -2.42 -12.82
C MET A 248 -15.46 -2.40 -12.60
N GLU A 249 -14.77 -1.52 -13.31
CA GLU A 249 -13.33 -1.30 -13.14
C GLU A 249 -13.03 0.15 -12.78
N THR A 250 -12.23 0.32 -11.73
CA THR A 250 -11.69 1.62 -11.33
C THR A 250 -10.18 1.64 -11.56
N PHE A 251 -9.73 2.39 -12.56
CA PHE A 251 -8.31 2.49 -12.91
C PHE A 251 -7.60 3.57 -12.08
N LEU A 252 -6.48 3.21 -11.45
CA LEU A 252 -5.49 4.17 -10.95
C LEU A 252 -4.49 4.43 -12.09
N ILE A 253 -4.41 5.68 -12.55
CA ILE A 253 -3.66 6.04 -13.76
C ILE A 253 -2.58 7.06 -13.42
N VAL A 254 -1.32 6.77 -13.75
CA VAL A 254 -0.24 7.77 -13.65
C VAL A 254 -0.03 8.45 -14.99
N GLU A 255 -0.38 9.74 -15.08
CA GLU A 255 -0.33 10.49 -16.34
C GLU A 255 1.10 10.85 -16.75
N LYS A 256 1.89 11.37 -15.80
CA LYS A 256 3.28 11.76 -16.09
C LYS A 256 4.17 10.54 -16.30
N GLN A 257 4.98 10.61 -17.36
CA GLN A 257 5.99 9.61 -17.68
C GLN A 257 6.92 9.30 -16.50
N ILE A 258 6.92 8.03 -16.08
CA ILE A 258 7.75 7.52 -14.97
C ILE A 258 9.08 6.93 -15.43
N SER A 259 9.19 6.51 -16.69
CA SER A 259 10.41 5.89 -17.24
C SER A 259 10.77 6.44 -18.62
N LEU A 260 12.07 6.72 -18.80
CA LEU A 260 12.65 7.21 -20.05
C LEU A 260 13.22 6.09 -20.94
N ILE A 261 13.16 4.83 -20.50
CA ILE A 261 13.66 3.71 -21.31
C ILE A 261 12.84 3.57 -22.58
N LYS A 262 13.55 3.42 -23.70
CA LYS A 262 12.98 3.29 -25.04
C LYS A 262 13.31 1.93 -25.63
N VAL A 263 12.42 1.44 -26.50
CA VAL A 263 12.67 0.24 -27.28
C VAL A 263 13.74 0.55 -28.32
N ASN A 264 14.82 -0.21 -28.30
CA ASN A 264 15.85 -0.16 -29.34
C ASN A 264 15.36 -0.93 -30.57
N SER A 265 15.79 -0.48 -31.76
CA SER A 265 15.59 -1.28 -32.96
C SER A 265 16.54 -2.47 -32.96
N LEU A 266 16.08 -3.62 -33.44
CA LEU A 266 16.88 -4.83 -33.64
C LEU A 266 17.07 -5.09 -35.14
N GLU A 267 18.31 -5.36 -35.52
CA GLU A 267 18.62 -5.84 -36.87
C GLU A 267 17.94 -7.21 -37.09
N GLY A 268 17.30 -7.38 -38.25
CA GLY A 268 16.56 -8.60 -38.61
C GLY A 268 15.10 -8.66 -38.13
N ASP A 269 14.68 -7.84 -37.17
CA ASP A 269 13.30 -7.73 -36.66
C ASP A 269 12.61 -9.09 -36.38
N HIS A 270 13.34 -10.05 -35.81
CA HIS A 270 12.84 -11.43 -35.66
C HIS A 270 11.61 -11.56 -34.75
N ASP A 271 11.38 -10.60 -33.85
CA ASP A 271 10.18 -10.51 -33.02
C ASP A 271 9.04 -9.69 -33.65
N ASN A 272 9.29 -9.05 -34.80
CA ASN A 272 8.39 -8.11 -35.48
C ASN A 272 7.96 -6.92 -34.61
N LEU A 273 8.82 -6.48 -33.67
CA LEU A 273 8.52 -5.38 -32.74
C LEU A 273 9.22 -4.07 -33.09
N ASN A 274 9.96 -3.98 -34.20
CA ASN A 274 10.62 -2.72 -34.60
C ASN A 274 9.65 -1.55 -34.82
N TYR A 275 8.36 -1.77 -35.04
CA TYR A 275 7.35 -0.70 -35.08
C TYR A 275 7.20 0.06 -33.74
N LEU A 276 7.70 -0.51 -32.64
CA LEU A 276 7.80 0.13 -31.32
C LEU A 276 9.11 0.88 -31.10
N SER A 277 10.08 0.79 -32.02
CA SER A 277 11.40 1.41 -31.88
C SER A 277 11.28 2.91 -31.59
N GLY A 278 12.05 3.38 -30.61
CA GLY A 278 12.07 4.78 -30.17
C GLY A 278 10.89 5.20 -29.28
N LYS A 279 9.85 4.37 -29.13
CA LYS A 279 8.77 4.60 -28.16
C LYS A 279 9.27 4.26 -26.76
N SER A 280 8.79 5.02 -25.76
CA SER A 280 9.10 4.69 -24.37
C SER A 280 8.21 3.55 -23.87
N PHE A 281 8.69 2.82 -22.86
CA PHE A 281 7.84 1.82 -22.19
C PHE A 281 6.59 2.46 -21.56
N HIS A 282 6.68 3.71 -21.10
CA HIS A 282 5.52 4.46 -20.59
C HIS A 282 4.46 4.66 -21.67
N ASP A 283 4.86 5.05 -22.89
CA ASP A 283 3.93 5.26 -24.00
C ASP A 283 3.27 3.93 -24.42
N ILE A 284 4.05 2.85 -24.46
CA ILE A 284 3.55 1.52 -24.79
C ILE A 284 2.54 1.06 -23.74
N ASN A 285 2.87 1.23 -22.45
CA ASN A 285 1.98 0.88 -21.34
C ASN A 285 0.69 1.72 -21.37
N THR A 286 0.80 3.01 -21.69
CA THR A 286 -0.34 3.91 -21.87
C THR A 286 -1.25 3.44 -23.01
N LYS A 287 -0.68 2.99 -24.13
CA LYS A 287 -1.47 2.44 -25.25
C LYS A 287 -2.12 1.10 -24.91
N ALA A 288 -1.43 0.23 -24.17
CA ALA A 288 -2.02 -0.99 -23.64
C ALA A 288 -3.22 -0.67 -22.75
N ARG A 289 -3.08 0.26 -21.80
CA ARG A 289 -4.17 0.74 -20.95
C ARG A 289 -5.36 1.25 -21.75
N ILE A 290 -5.14 2.16 -22.70
CA ILE A 290 -6.23 2.71 -23.52
C ILE A 290 -6.95 1.60 -24.28
N GLY A 291 -6.22 0.70 -24.94
CA GLY A 291 -6.81 -0.42 -25.68
C GLY A 291 -7.59 -1.38 -24.76
N THR A 292 -7.07 -1.66 -23.56
CA THR A 292 -7.77 -2.46 -22.54
C THR A 292 -9.04 -1.77 -22.07
N THR A 293 -8.99 -0.47 -21.75
CA THR A 293 -10.17 0.29 -21.33
C THR A 293 -11.25 0.31 -22.41
N GLU A 294 -10.87 0.50 -23.67
CA GLU A 294 -11.79 0.44 -24.81
C GLU A 294 -12.41 -0.96 -24.96
N ALA A 295 -11.58 -2.01 -24.94
CA ALA A 295 -12.05 -3.38 -25.05
C ALA A 295 -13.01 -3.77 -23.91
N HIS A 296 -12.68 -3.43 -22.66
CA HIS A 296 -13.53 -3.73 -21.51
C HIS A 296 -14.84 -2.96 -21.55
N LYS A 297 -14.82 -1.69 -21.98
CA LYS A 297 -16.02 -0.89 -22.22
C LYS A 297 -16.91 -1.53 -23.30
N ASP A 298 -16.33 -1.99 -24.40
CA ASP A 298 -17.05 -2.71 -25.46
C ASP A 298 -17.58 -4.08 -24.99
N GLY A 299 -16.99 -4.64 -23.92
CA GLY A 299 -17.47 -5.80 -23.18
C GLY A 299 -18.50 -5.49 -22.08
N ASP A 300 -19.12 -4.30 -22.13
CA ASP A 300 -20.10 -3.81 -21.16
C ASP A 300 -19.58 -3.74 -19.71
N VAL A 301 -18.28 -3.47 -19.51
CA VAL A 301 -17.72 -3.15 -18.19
C VAL A 301 -17.77 -1.64 -17.96
N PRO A 302 -18.48 -1.14 -16.93
CA PRO A 302 -18.39 0.26 -16.54
C PRO A 302 -16.97 0.60 -16.07
N ILE A 303 -16.42 1.71 -16.58
CA ILE A 303 -15.06 2.16 -16.31
C ILE A 303 -15.09 3.48 -15.55
N ILE A 304 -14.33 3.55 -14.45
CA ILE A 304 -14.01 4.78 -13.72
C ILE A 304 -12.49 4.99 -13.81
N ASN A 305 -12.06 6.22 -14.10
CA ASN A 305 -10.64 6.57 -14.17
C ASN A 305 -10.30 7.55 -13.05
N LEU A 306 -9.34 7.19 -12.21
CA LEU A 306 -8.73 8.05 -11.21
C LEU A 306 -7.31 8.42 -11.69
N SER A 307 -7.19 9.61 -12.29
CA SER A 307 -5.93 10.10 -12.86
C SER A 307 -5.08 10.82 -11.80
N LEU A 308 -3.89 10.27 -11.56
CA LEU A 308 -2.80 10.86 -10.80
C LEU A 308 -1.92 11.66 -11.75
N SER A 309 -1.72 12.96 -11.47
CA SER A 309 -0.88 13.82 -12.31
C SER A 309 0.56 13.33 -12.41
N SER A 310 1.08 12.70 -11.34
CA SER A 310 2.36 12.01 -11.32
C SER A 310 2.47 11.09 -10.10
N LEU A 311 3.42 10.15 -10.12
CA LEU A 311 3.68 9.28 -8.98
C LEU A 311 4.70 9.95 -8.04
N ASN A 312 4.21 10.75 -7.10
CA ASN A 312 5.03 11.44 -6.11
C ASN A 312 4.31 11.58 -4.75
N ALA A 313 5.03 12.03 -3.72
CA ALA A 313 4.49 12.13 -2.36
C ALA A 313 3.23 13.02 -2.25
N GLU A 314 3.22 14.19 -2.90
CA GLU A 314 2.08 15.13 -2.86
C GLU A 314 0.82 14.47 -3.45
N VAL A 315 0.92 13.92 -4.66
CA VAL A 315 -0.21 13.32 -5.37
C VAL A 315 -0.71 12.05 -4.68
N ILE A 316 0.20 11.25 -4.11
CA ILE A 316 -0.19 10.10 -3.28
C ILE A 316 -0.91 10.55 -2.01
N GLY A 317 -0.52 11.69 -1.43
CA GLY A 317 -1.23 12.30 -0.31
C GLY A 317 -2.64 12.72 -0.67
N GLU A 318 -2.80 13.36 -1.84
CA GLU A 318 -4.10 13.73 -2.40
C GLU A 318 -4.98 12.49 -2.62
N LEU A 319 -4.43 11.42 -3.22
CA LEU A 319 -5.15 10.17 -3.48
C LEU A 319 -5.59 9.46 -2.18
N ILE A 320 -4.78 9.49 -1.13
CA ILE A 320 -5.16 8.88 0.16
C ILE A 320 -6.37 9.59 0.78
N TYR A 321 -6.50 10.90 0.55
CA TYR A 321 -7.59 11.69 1.10
C TYR A 321 -8.87 11.61 0.26
N PHE A 322 -8.72 11.53 -1.07
CA PHE A 322 -9.82 11.28 -2.00
C PHE A 322 -10.52 9.94 -1.71
#